data_AF-A0A174NIF1-F1
#
_entry.id   AF-A0A174NIF1-F1
#
_cell.length_a   1.000
_cell.length_b   1.000
_cell.length_c   1.000
_cell.angle_alpha   90.00
_cell.angle_beta   90.00
_cell.angle_gamma   90.00
#
_symmetry.space_group_name_H-M   'P 1'
#
loop_
_entity.id
_entity.type
_entity.pdbx_description
1 polymer ?
#
loop_
_entity_poly.entity_id
_entity_poly.type
_entity_poly.pdbx_seq_one_letter_code
_entity_poly.pdbx_strand_id
1 'polypeptide(L)'
;MRTFTLLLFILYFVPIYGVNMENNTVTVSINQDFQGGFTYKYGVRKIDKELYIRNLGHNVQSYIASKDWNHYEHEEFRKAYGRFMEALKNDRLSADDFGTITDSKGELGNIDEDDYWYDNKGNRITGTEYRALSVRKQKRYRTFYANRQVVTYFNEVAKAIVNRRYSF
;
A
#
# COMPACT_ATOMS: atom_id res chain seq x y z
N MET A 1 26.60 -2.96 41.59
CA MET A 1 25.94 -4.12 40.96
C MET A 1 24.90 -3.60 39.98
N ARG A 2 25.10 -3.81 38.67
CA ARG A 2 24.19 -3.37 37.62
C ARG A 2 23.15 -4.46 37.38
N THR A 3 21.89 -4.20 37.71
CA THR A 3 20.77 -5.10 37.44
C THR A 3 20.29 -4.86 36.01
N PHE A 4 20.46 -5.87 35.15
CA PHE A 4 19.85 -5.91 33.83
C PHE A 4 18.41 -6.40 33.98
N THR A 5 17.44 -5.54 33.73
CA THR A 5 16.02 -5.92 33.68
C THR A 5 15.70 -6.44 32.28
N LEU A 6 15.56 -7.77 32.15
CA LEU A 6 15.06 -8.44 30.95
C LEU A 6 13.57 -8.12 30.78
N LEU A 7 13.24 -7.31 29.77
CA LEU A 7 11.86 -6.98 29.41
C LEU A 7 11.34 -8.06 28.45
N LEU A 8 10.56 -9.00 28.99
CA LEU A 8 9.94 -10.10 28.25
C LEU A 8 8.77 -9.55 27.43
N PHE A 9 8.90 -9.46 26.11
CA PHE A 9 7.77 -9.15 25.22
C PHE A 9 6.92 -10.42 25.04
N ILE A 10 5.85 -10.54 25.83
CA ILE A 10 4.81 -11.56 25.61
C ILE A 10 3.86 -11.03 24.54
N LEU A 11 3.93 -11.59 23.33
CA LEU A 11 2.91 -11.39 22.30
C LEU A 11 1.66 -12.17 22.70
N TYR A 12 0.73 -11.50 23.38
CA TYR A 12 -0.62 -12.04 23.58
C TYR A 12 -1.38 -11.99 22.26
N PHE A 13 -1.55 -13.14 21.62
CA PHE A 13 -2.61 -13.33 20.63
C PHE A 13 -3.95 -13.38 21.37
N VAL A 14 -4.74 -12.31 21.27
CA VAL A 14 -6.13 -12.31 21.72
C VAL A 14 -7.01 -12.67 20.52
N PRO A 15 -7.83 -13.75 20.59
CA PRO A 15 -8.86 -13.99 19.59
C PRO A 15 -10.04 -13.09 19.94
N ILE A 16 -10.20 -11.97 19.23
CA ILE A 16 -11.40 -11.13 19.40
C ILE A 16 -12.45 -11.58 18.38
N TYR A 17 -13.46 -12.26 18.90
CA TYR A 17 -14.79 -12.36 18.31
C TYR A 17 -15.40 -10.96 18.14
N GLY A 18 -16.05 -10.76 16.99
CA GLY A 18 -16.41 -9.45 16.46
C GLY A 18 -17.14 -8.50 17.42
N VAL A 19 -16.81 -7.22 17.27
CA VAL A 19 -17.68 -6.09 17.59
C VAL A 19 -17.55 -5.07 16.47
N ASN A 20 -18.70 -4.67 15.92
CA ASN A 20 -18.86 -3.66 14.89
C ASN A 20 -18.20 -2.33 15.31
N MET A 21 -17.31 -1.81 14.45
CA MET A 21 -17.16 -0.37 14.26
C MET A 21 -17.42 -0.08 12.79
N GLU A 22 -18.53 0.61 12.55
CA GLU A 22 -18.85 1.25 11.28
C GLU A 22 -17.68 2.15 10.85
N ASN A 23 -16.92 1.65 9.87
CA ASN A 23 -16.36 2.38 8.71
C ASN A 23 -15.54 1.40 7.84
N ASN A 24 -16.08 0.20 7.65
CA ASN A 24 -15.44 -0.91 6.93
C ASN A 24 -16.19 -1.29 5.64
N THR A 25 -17.13 -0.46 5.20
CA THR A 25 -17.95 -0.76 4.01
C THR A 25 -17.10 -0.85 2.74
N VAL A 26 -16.01 -0.08 2.63
CA VAL A 26 -15.10 -0.13 1.46
C VAL A 26 -14.16 -1.35 1.53
N THR A 27 -13.62 -1.70 2.69
CA THR A 27 -12.66 -2.82 2.87
C THR A 27 -13.31 -4.20 2.81
N VAL A 28 -14.55 -4.33 3.28
CA VAL A 28 -15.30 -5.60 3.30
C VAL A 28 -15.96 -5.86 1.93
N SER A 29 -16.51 -4.84 1.28
CA SER A 29 -17.16 -5.00 -0.04
C SER A 29 -16.18 -5.36 -1.15
N ILE A 30 -14.95 -4.84 -1.09
CA ILE A 30 -13.94 -5.09 -2.13
C ILE A 30 -13.63 -6.61 -2.23
N ASN A 31 -13.73 -7.40 -1.17
CA ASN A 31 -13.21 -8.78 -1.14
C ASN A 31 -14.25 -9.91 -1.15
N GLN A 32 -15.56 -9.62 -1.25
CA GLN A 32 -16.58 -10.67 -1.10
C GLN A 32 -16.92 -11.46 -2.39
N ASP A 33 -16.64 -10.93 -3.59
CA ASP A 33 -17.19 -11.51 -4.85
C ASP A 33 -16.18 -12.03 -5.89
N PHE A 34 -14.92 -12.33 -5.50
CA PHE A 34 -13.94 -12.82 -6.49
C PHE A 34 -14.04 -14.34 -6.72
N GLN A 35 -14.56 -14.76 -7.88
CA GLN A 35 -14.45 -16.13 -8.41
C GLN A 35 -13.66 -16.12 -9.73
N GLY A 36 -12.37 -16.43 -9.68
CA GLY A 36 -11.54 -16.45 -10.90
C GLY A 36 -10.09 -16.85 -10.67
N GLY A 37 -9.81 -18.15 -10.69
CA GLY A 37 -8.46 -18.69 -10.53
C GLY A 37 -7.54 -18.36 -11.71
N PHE A 38 -6.80 -17.25 -11.60
CA PHE A 38 -5.66 -16.91 -12.45
C PHE A 38 -4.41 -16.67 -11.59
N THR A 39 -3.22 -16.77 -12.18
CA THR A 39 -1.96 -16.46 -11.48
C THR A 39 -1.54 -15.01 -11.71
N TYR A 40 -1.09 -14.33 -10.67
CA TYR A 40 -0.39 -13.06 -10.81
C TYR A 40 1.07 -13.29 -11.21
N LYS A 41 1.54 -12.63 -12.27
CA LYS A 41 2.94 -12.67 -12.71
C LYS A 41 3.77 -11.68 -11.89
N TYR A 42 4.79 -12.20 -11.22
CA TYR A 42 5.78 -11.43 -10.46
C TYR A 42 7.18 -11.80 -10.94
N GLY A 43 7.68 -11.05 -11.92
CA GLY A 43 8.90 -11.37 -12.63
C GLY A 43 8.80 -12.71 -13.36
N VAL A 44 9.75 -13.60 -13.11
CA VAL A 44 9.73 -15.00 -13.57
C VAL A 44 8.82 -15.91 -12.73
N ARG A 45 8.28 -15.42 -11.60
CA ARG A 45 7.46 -16.20 -10.67
C ARG A 45 5.97 -16.03 -10.96
N LYS A 46 5.20 -17.05 -10.58
CA LYS A 46 3.73 -17.03 -10.59
C LYS A 46 3.21 -17.16 -9.16
N ILE A 47 2.37 -16.21 -8.76
CA ILE A 47 1.72 -16.16 -7.46
C ILE A 47 0.25 -16.52 -7.65
N ASP A 48 -0.32 -17.27 -6.71
CA ASP A 48 -1.76 -17.46 -6.64
C ASP A 48 -2.44 -16.10 -6.40
N LYS A 49 -3.29 -15.66 -7.35
CA LYS A 49 -3.85 -14.30 -7.31
C LYS A 49 -4.84 -14.12 -6.16
N GLU A 50 -5.60 -15.16 -5.81
CA GLU A 50 -6.56 -15.09 -4.70
C GLU A 50 -5.83 -14.96 -3.36
N LEU A 51 -4.79 -15.75 -3.16
CA LEU A 51 -3.89 -15.62 -2.01
C LEU A 51 -3.29 -14.21 -1.96
N TYR A 52 -2.85 -13.69 -3.10
CA TYR A 52 -2.23 -12.37 -3.17
C TYR A 52 -3.21 -11.25 -2.79
N ILE A 53 -4.39 -11.20 -3.42
CA ILE A 53 -5.46 -10.24 -3.12
C ILE A 53 -5.87 -10.31 -1.64
N ARG A 54 -6.01 -11.53 -1.10
CA ARG A 54 -6.37 -11.73 0.32
C ARG A 54 -5.30 -11.16 1.27
N ASN A 55 -4.03 -11.42 0.99
CA ASN A 55 -2.93 -10.90 1.81
C ASN A 55 -2.81 -9.38 1.72
N LEU A 56 -3.04 -8.79 0.54
CA LEU A 56 -3.11 -7.33 0.38
C LEU A 56 -4.27 -6.75 1.21
N GLY A 57 -5.47 -7.32 1.08
CA GLY A 57 -6.65 -6.87 1.83
C GLY A 57 -6.48 -6.96 3.35
N HIS A 58 -5.91 -8.06 3.85
CA HIS A 58 -5.75 -8.27 5.29
C HIS A 58 -4.69 -7.37 5.93
N ASN A 59 -3.61 -7.04 5.20
CA ASN A 59 -2.46 -6.36 5.80
C ASN A 59 -2.44 -4.83 5.55
N VAL A 60 -3.32 -4.30 4.69
CA VAL A 60 -3.25 -2.89 4.26
C VAL A 60 -3.45 -1.91 5.42
N GLN A 61 -4.33 -2.21 6.38
CA GLN A 61 -4.56 -1.33 7.53
C GLN A 61 -3.34 -1.26 8.45
N SER A 62 -2.71 -2.40 8.73
CA SER A 62 -1.46 -2.45 9.50
C SER A 62 -0.32 -1.74 8.77
N TYR A 63 -0.24 -1.88 7.44
CA TYR A 63 0.72 -1.14 6.62
C TYR A 63 0.51 0.37 6.75
N ILE A 64 -0.73 0.86 6.56
CA ILE A 64 -1.05 2.28 6.70
C ILE A 64 -0.71 2.78 8.11
N ALA A 65 -1.13 2.06 9.15
CA ALA A 65 -0.88 2.44 10.55
C ALA A 65 0.61 2.45 10.93
N SER A 66 1.46 1.73 10.19
CA SER A 66 2.92 1.76 10.39
C SER A 66 3.59 3.02 9.83
N LYS A 67 2.87 3.84 9.07
CA LYS A 67 3.40 5.04 8.44
C LYS A 67 3.02 6.27 9.25
N ASP A 68 3.94 7.22 9.32
CA ASP A 68 3.71 8.54 9.90
C ASP A 68 3.13 9.51 8.86
N TRP A 69 2.06 9.08 8.19
CA TRP A 69 1.40 9.85 7.13
C TRP A 69 0.30 10.73 7.71
N ASN A 70 0.14 11.91 7.14
CA ASN A 70 -0.96 12.80 7.50
C ASN A 70 -2.30 12.32 6.89
N HIS A 71 -3.39 12.99 7.25
CA HIS A 71 -4.72 12.62 6.79
C HIS A 71 -4.88 12.60 5.26
N TYR A 72 -4.30 13.57 4.54
CA TYR A 72 -4.38 13.64 3.08
C TYR A 72 -3.58 12.52 2.42
N GLU A 73 -2.39 12.21 2.93
CA GLU A 73 -1.56 11.12 2.43
C GLU A 73 -2.24 9.76 2.62
N HIS A 74 -2.94 9.56 3.75
CA HIS A 74 -3.78 8.39 3.95
C HIS A 74 -4.92 8.30 2.92
N GLU A 75 -5.56 9.42 2.59
CA GLU A 75 -6.64 9.46 1.61
C GLU A 75 -6.12 9.15 0.19
N GLU A 76 -5.00 9.76 -0.21
CA GLU A 76 -4.37 9.55 -1.51
C GLU A 76 -3.90 8.10 -1.67
N PHE A 77 -3.28 7.53 -0.65
CA PHE A 77 -2.92 6.11 -0.65
C PHE A 77 -4.14 5.21 -0.81
N ARG A 78 -5.24 5.47 -0.07
CA ARG A 78 -6.46 4.65 -0.15
C ARG A 78 -7.09 4.70 -1.54
N LYS A 79 -7.14 5.88 -2.17
CA LYS A 79 -7.63 6.06 -3.54
C LYS A 79 -6.77 5.29 -4.53
N ALA A 80 -5.44 5.46 -4.47
CA ALA A 80 -4.51 4.73 -5.32
C ALA A 80 -4.65 3.22 -5.12
N TYR A 81 -4.68 2.75 -3.87
CA TYR A 81 -4.86 1.34 -3.52
C TYR A 81 -6.14 0.75 -4.11
N GLY A 82 -7.26 1.48 -4.05
CA GLY A 82 -8.52 1.07 -4.68
C GLY A 82 -8.37 0.82 -6.18
N ARG A 83 -7.79 1.77 -6.91
CA ARG A 83 -7.55 1.64 -8.36
C ARG A 83 -6.66 0.45 -8.71
N PHE A 84 -5.54 0.29 -7.98
CA PHE A 84 -4.63 -0.85 -8.19
C PHE A 84 -5.28 -2.19 -7.86
N MET A 85 -6.07 -2.26 -6.79
CA MET A 85 -6.79 -3.48 -6.41
C MET A 85 -7.85 -3.85 -7.45
N GLU A 86 -8.56 -2.88 -7.99
CA GLU A 86 -9.52 -3.07 -9.07
C GLU A 86 -8.82 -3.58 -10.34
N ALA A 87 -7.71 -2.96 -10.74
CA ALA A 87 -6.93 -3.41 -11.89
C ALA A 87 -6.35 -4.83 -11.69
N LEU A 88 -5.89 -5.16 -10.48
CA LEU A 88 -5.42 -6.50 -10.13
C LEU A 88 -6.53 -7.54 -10.29
N LYS A 89 -7.73 -7.24 -9.81
CA LYS A 89 -8.90 -8.13 -9.91
C LYS A 89 -9.31 -8.38 -11.36
N ASN A 90 -9.22 -7.34 -12.18
CA ASN A 90 -9.53 -7.37 -13.60
C ASN A 90 -8.40 -7.94 -14.48
N ASP A 91 -7.42 -8.66 -13.91
CA ASP A 91 -6.31 -9.30 -14.64
C ASP A 91 -5.45 -8.34 -15.48
N ARG A 92 -5.40 -7.06 -15.07
CA ARG A 92 -4.66 -6.04 -15.79
C ARG A 92 -3.22 -5.89 -15.31
N LEU A 93 -2.94 -6.25 -14.06
CA LEU A 93 -1.64 -6.00 -13.45
C LEU A 93 -0.72 -7.20 -13.53
N SER A 94 0.55 -6.92 -13.82
CA SER A 94 1.69 -7.81 -13.60
C SER A 94 2.88 -7.00 -13.10
N ALA A 95 3.92 -7.66 -12.60
CA ALA A 95 5.17 -6.98 -12.27
C ALA A 95 6.38 -7.71 -12.87
N ASP A 96 7.45 -6.96 -13.10
CA ASP A 96 8.77 -7.52 -13.44
C ASP A 96 9.52 -8.05 -12.19
N ASP A 97 10.74 -8.55 -12.37
CA ASP A 97 11.57 -9.10 -11.28
C ASP A 97 11.99 -8.03 -10.24
N PHE A 98 11.92 -6.75 -10.61
CA PHE A 98 12.26 -5.62 -9.75
C PHE A 98 11.04 -5.04 -9.03
N GLY A 99 9.83 -5.48 -9.38
CA GLY A 99 8.57 -5.00 -8.82
C GLY A 99 8.00 -3.79 -9.54
N THR A 100 8.45 -3.48 -10.75
CA THR A 100 7.79 -2.49 -11.62
C THR A 100 6.47 -3.06 -12.07
N ILE A 101 5.36 -2.43 -11.68
CA ILE A 101 4.02 -2.85 -12.14
C ILE A 101 3.80 -2.40 -13.58
N THR A 102 3.23 -3.30 -14.38
CA THR A 102 2.70 -3.05 -15.72
C THR A 102 1.18 -3.24 -15.67
N ASP A 103 0.44 -2.21 -16.08
CA ASP A 103 -1.00 -2.25 -16.33
C ASP A 103 -1.25 -2.44 -17.83
N SER A 104 -1.98 -3.49 -18.20
CA SER A 104 -2.26 -3.82 -19.60
C SER A 104 -3.06 -2.75 -20.34
N LYS A 105 -3.79 -1.88 -19.63
CA LYS A 105 -4.46 -0.72 -20.24
C LYS A 105 -3.62 0.56 -20.26
N GLY A 106 -2.50 0.58 -19.52
CA GLY A 106 -1.65 1.77 -19.38
C GLY A 106 -2.29 2.92 -18.61
N GLU A 107 -3.36 2.69 -17.83
CA GLU A 107 -4.03 3.72 -17.03
C GLU A 107 -3.36 3.91 -15.66
N LEU A 108 -2.64 2.90 -15.18
CA LEU A 108 -1.92 2.94 -13.91
C LEU A 108 -0.41 2.81 -14.14
N GLY A 109 0.34 3.68 -13.46
CA GLY A 109 1.79 3.65 -13.44
C GLY A 109 2.34 3.81 -12.03
N ASN A 110 3.64 3.58 -11.88
CA ASN A 110 4.35 3.70 -10.59
C ASN A 110 4.58 5.17 -10.17
N ILE A 111 4.16 6.11 -10.99
CA ILE A 111 4.29 7.56 -10.80
C ILE A 111 2.87 8.12 -10.67
N ASP A 112 2.72 9.11 -9.80
CA ASP A 112 1.47 9.82 -9.58
C ASP A 112 1.27 10.92 -10.63
N GLU A 113 0.02 11.12 -11.03
CA GLU A 113 -0.38 12.21 -11.94
C GLU A 113 -0.66 13.51 -11.17
N ASP A 114 -1.10 13.40 -9.91
CA ASP A 114 -1.50 14.54 -9.09
C ASP A 114 -0.29 15.18 -8.38
N ASP A 115 -0.09 16.48 -8.64
CA ASP A 115 0.99 17.27 -8.08
C ASP A 115 0.56 17.99 -6.77
N TYR A 116 0.48 17.27 -5.65
CA TYR A 116 0.36 17.91 -4.33
C TYR A 116 1.71 18.01 -3.60
N TRP A 117 1.89 19.12 -2.90
CA TRP A 117 3.08 19.41 -2.11
C TRP A 117 2.70 19.65 -0.65
N TYR A 118 3.43 19.00 0.25
CA TYR A 118 3.16 18.96 1.67
C TYR A 118 4.23 19.71 2.44
N ASP A 119 3.82 20.64 3.28
CA ASP A 119 4.75 21.27 4.23
C ASP A 119 5.11 20.31 5.39
N ASN A 120 6.06 20.70 6.23
CA ASN A 120 6.47 19.92 7.39
C ASN A 120 5.37 19.74 8.46
N LYS A 121 4.23 20.42 8.34
CA LYS A 121 3.08 20.29 9.24
C LYS A 121 1.97 19.40 8.64
N GLY A 122 2.14 18.91 7.41
CA GLY A 122 1.16 18.10 6.70
C GLY A 122 0.08 18.91 5.97
N ASN A 123 0.22 20.23 5.84
CA ASN A 123 -0.69 21.02 5.01
C ASN A 123 -0.30 20.82 3.54
N ARG A 124 -1.31 20.64 2.66
CA ARG A 124 -1.08 20.49 1.22
C ARG A 124 -1.34 21.78 0.45
N ILE A 125 -0.57 21.97 -0.62
CA ILE A 125 -0.80 22.96 -1.67
C ILE A 125 -0.70 22.28 -3.04
N THR A 126 -1.29 22.88 -4.06
CA THR A 126 -1.18 22.44 -5.45
C THR A 126 0.22 22.69 -6.03
N GLY A 127 0.58 21.98 -7.08
CA GLY A 127 1.84 22.21 -7.81
C GLY A 127 1.98 23.63 -8.35
N THR A 128 0.86 24.28 -8.74
CA THR A 128 0.85 25.67 -9.19
C THR A 128 1.17 26.63 -8.04
N GLU A 129 0.55 26.44 -6.87
CA GLU A 129 0.87 27.22 -5.67
C GLU A 129 2.32 27.00 -5.23
N TYR A 130 2.82 25.77 -5.28
CA TYR A 130 4.22 25.46 -4.98
C TYR A 130 5.19 26.18 -5.92
N ARG A 131 4.92 26.17 -7.23
CA ARG A 131 5.75 26.86 -8.24
C ARG A 131 5.75 28.38 -8.05
N ALA A 132 4.70 28.95 -7.46
CA ALA A 132 4.63 30.37 -7.12
C ALA A 132 5.43 30.74 -5.84
N LEU A 133 5.86 29.78 -5.03
CA LEU A 133 6.68 30.04 -3.85
C LEU A 133 8.11 30.45 -4.21
N SER A 134 8.77 31.19 -3.31
CA SER A 134 10.21 31.41 -3.43
C SER A 134 10.99 30.11 -3.23
N VAL A 135 12.17 30.00 -3.86
CA VAL A 135 13.06 28.83 -3.76
C VAL A 135 13.34 28.43 -2.30
N ARG A 136 13.48 29.42 -1.40
CA ARG A 136 13.69 29.17 0.04
C ARG A 136 12.48 28.48 0.70
N LYS A 137 11.25 28.85 0.31
CA LYS A 137 10.03 28.23 0.84
C LYS A 137 9.80 26.85 0.23
N GLN A 138 10.08 26.67 -1.06
CA GLN A 138 9.97 25.40 -1.77
C GLN A 138 10.74 24.25 -1.09
N LYS A 139 11.93 24.54 -0.52
CA LYS A 139 12.74 23.55 0.24
C LYS A 139 12.06 22.97 1.48
N ARG A 140 10.94 23.55 1.93
CA ARG A 140 10.17 23.09 3.10
C ARG A 140 8.98 22.20 2.73
N TYR A 141 8.81 21.90 1.45
CA TYR A 141 7.75 21.05 0.96
C TYR A 141 8.31 19.78 0.37
N ARG A 142 7.52 18.71 0.47
CA ARG A 142 7.79 17.40 -0.13
C ARG A 142 6.57 16.93 -0.92
N THR A 143 6.80 16.10 -1.92
CA THR A 143 5.74 15.37 -2.61
C THR A 143 5.38 14.10 -1.84
N PHE A 144 4.16 13.61 -2.05
CA PHE A 144 3.74 12.27 -1.65
C PHE A 144 3.39 11.48 -2.91
N TYR A 145 4.00 10.31 -3.07
CA TYR A 145 3.83 9.49 -4.26
C TYR A 145 2.94 8.27 -3.94
N ALA A 146 1.63 8.44 -3.97
CA ALA A 146 0.67 7.42 -3.56
C ALA A 146 0.78 6.13 -4.38
N ASN A 147 0.87 6.21 -5.71
CA ASN A 147 1.05 5.07 -6.60
C ASN A 147 2.34 4.32 -6.26
N ARG A 148 3.45 5.03 -6.02
CA ARG A 148 4.72 4.41 -5.61
C ARG A 148 4.61 3.70 -4.26
N GLN A 149 3.87 4.28 -3.31
CA GLN A 149 3.63 3.64 -2.01
C GLN A 149 2.79 2.37 -2.15
N VAL A 150 1.78 2.37 -3.02
CA VAL A 150 0.96 1.17 -3.30
C VAL A 150 1.81 0.09 -3.96
N VAL A 151 2.62 0.43 -4.97
CA VAL A 151 3.54 -0.50 -5.63
C VAL A 151 4.53 -1.10 -4.63
N THR A 152 5.07 -0.29 -3.73
CA THR A 152 5.98 -0.75 -2.67
C THR A 152 5.27 -1.78 -1.77
N TYR A 153 4.07 -1.45 -1.31
CA TYR A 153 3.26 -2.36 -0.49
C TYR A 153 2.94 -3.68 -1.23
N PHE A 154 2.52 -3.59 -2.49
CA PHE A 154 2.23 -4.74 -3.34
C PHE A 154 3.46 -5.65 -3.47
N ASN A 155 4.63 -5.06 -3.65
CA ASN A 155 5.90 -5.76 -3.76
C ASN A 155 6.31 -6.44 -2.45
N GLU A 156 6.14 -5.80 -1.30
CA GLU A 156 6.42 -6.39 0.01
C GLU A 156 5.60 -7.68 0.21
N VAL A 157 4.31 -7.64 -0.09
CA VAL A 157 3.42 -8.80 0.03
C VAL A 157 3.77 -9.88 -1.00
N ALA A 158 4.04 -9.52 -2.26
CA ALA A 158 4.41 -10.47 -3.30
C ALA A 158 5.71 -11.20 -2.95
N LYS A 159 6.74 -10.46 -2.52
CA LYS A 159 8.03 -11.01 -2.07
C LYS A 159 7.87 -11.94 -0.88
N ALA A 160 7.03 -11.58 0.10
CA ALA A 160 6.76 -12.43 1.25
C ALA A 160 6.13 -13.78 0.84
N ILE A 161 5.18 -13.77 -0.10
CA ILE A 161 4.55 -15.00 -0.61
C ILE A 161 5.56 -15.84 -1.39
N VAL A 162 6.36 -15.22 -2.27
CA VAL A 162 7.40 -15.91 -3.05
C VAL A 162 8.44 -16.54 -2.12
N ASN A 163 8.97 -15.79 -1.15
CA ASN A 163 10.01 -16.29 -0.25
C ASN A 163 9.52 -17.44 0.62
N ARG A 164 8.29 -17.38 1.16
CA ARG A 164 7.70 -18.51 1.91
C ARG A 164 7.62 -19.80 1.10
N ARG A 165 7.46 -19.70 -0.23
CA ARG A 165 7.41 -20.86 -1.12
C ARG A 165 8.77 -21.54 -1.33
N TYR A 166 9.87 -20.84 -1.02
CA TYR A 166 11.25 -21.29 -1.27
C TYR A 166 12.11 -21.38 -0.01
N SER A 167 11.58 -21.02 1.17
CA SER A 167 12.21 -21.31 2.45
C SER A 167 11.91 -22.76 2.85
N PHE A 168 12.89 -23.64 2.60
CA PHE A 168 12.95 -25.00 3.11
C PHE A 168 13.50 -25.01 4.54
#